data_AF-A0A8H3ATJ7-F1
#
_entry.id   AF-A0A8H3ATJ7-F1
#
_cell.length_a   1.000
_cell.length_b   1.000
_cell.length_c   1.000
_cell.angle_alpha   90.00
_cell.angle_beta   90.00
_cell.angle_gamma   90.00
#
_symmetry.space_group_name_H-M   'P 1'
#
loop_
_entity.id
_entity.type
_entity.pdbx_description
1 polymer ?
#
loop_
_entity_poly.entity_id
_entity_poly.type
_entity_poly.pdbx_seq_one_letter_code
_entity_poly.pdbx_strand_id
1 'polypeptide(L)'
;MISRRKLGNKQEEFDNWANKVGLLTGIRQLDDEKYQNTPEVCALETLLSEAKVAPKWLADLSSASYLCYQFGVYCGAASSLAEGVTRAGLKLSDCDVTLDVEVAQSTEADKRCHMNVLLSCLWDFQSSDMFHSQEHGIRVPEPVSAAPVIPDSSVFFMLAPKQFAGRTGRIVNGCLVVHPSNSSPSGKVLHWVTEYKRELGLKESRRQVHEALTSALYQRRALGFMDHFVFGTSHHNQTLLEVVAATWVSADDKADPAQPEPEPKPEPLKKADDAFPSIATEQNPDSKMDIDGAHDQVKTQGDLDKVKLVRDLKRRNKIAVYNLGTFDMQDSSSVLSYYLLMRNTRDLAIKYQKEITASSNIRSNYIYDANPKVFDWYNPPEPAEAVRVGPKSSSSVTSMQCNDNHYDSMDELDSDSYSLESDNESGPTLPSDSAIDETNWNELREKVHAFLASTLLVDSEEANDTATCEDDSGENIFQGEMQMI
;
A
#
# COMPACT_ATOMS: atom_id res chain seq x y z
N MET A 1 -21.18 24.16 -34.19
CA MET A 1 -22.12 23.39 -33.34
C MET A 1 -21.31 22.42 -32.50
N ILE A 2 -21.06 22.75 -31.22
CA ILE A 2 -20.46 21.80 -30.28
C ILE A 2 -21.54 20.75 -30.00
N SER A 3 -21.35 19.55 -30.52
CA SER A 3 -22.21 18.42 -30.25
C SER A 3 -22.29 18.25 -28.74
N ARG A 4 -23.46 18.53 -28.14
CA ARG A 4 -23.77 18.16 -26.77
C ARG A 4 -23.73 16.64 -26.74
N ARG A 5 -22.53 16.07 -26.54
CA ARG A 5 -22.38 14.68 -26.14
C ARG A 5 -23.33 14.53 -24.97
N LYS A 6 -24.35 13.68 -25.13
CA LYS A 6 -25.22 13.27 -24.04
C LYS A 6 -24.25 12.90 -22.91
N LEU A 7 -24.24 13.68 -21.84
CA LEU A 7 -23.59 13.27 -20.61
C LEU A 7 -24.37 12.01 -20.22
N GLY A 8 -23.90 10.86 -20.69
CA GLY A 8 -24.38 9.57 -20.21
C GLY A 8 -24.33 9.62 -18.69
N ASN A 9 -25.26 8.93 -18.06
CA ASN A 9 -25.30 8.87 -16.61
C ASN A 9 -24.04 8.12 -16.12
N LYS A 10 -22.93 8.84 -15.92
CA LYS A 10 -21.62 8.30 -15.51
C LYS A 10 -21.73 7.39 -14.28
N GLN A 11 -22.71 7.65 -13.42
CA GLN A 11 -23.00 6.84 -12.24
C GLN A 11 -23.59 5.48 -12.64
N GLU A 12 -24.56 5.45 -13.56
CA GLU A 12 -25.15 4.21 -14.06
C GLU A 12 -24.14 3.35 -14.82
N GLU A 13 -23.27 3.97 -15.62
CA GLU A 13 -22.15 3.26 -16.27
C GLU A 13 -21.22 2.62 -15.24
N PHE A 14 -20.88 3.35 -14.17
CA PHE A 14 -20.09 2.82 -13.07
C PHE A 14 -20.81 1.72 -12.30
N ASP A 15 -22.08 1.87 -11.96
CA ASP A 15 -22.84 0.88 -11.21
C ASP A 15 -23.01 -0.42 -12.01
N ASN A 16 -23.22 -0.31 -13.32
CA ASN A 16 -23.26 -1.45 -14.23
C ASN A 16 -21.92 -2.18 -14.27
N TRP A 17 -20.81 -1.43 -14.38
CA TRP A 17 -19.46 -2.00 -14.31
C TRP A 17 -19.18 -2.67 -12.97
N ALA A 18 -19.44 -1.97 -11.87
CA ALA A 18 -19.24 -2.45 -10.50
C ALA A 18 -19.99 -3.77 -10.28
N ASN A 19 -21.25 -3.86 -10.70
CA ASN A 19 -22.01 -5.10 -10.60
C ASN A 19 -21.38 -6.25 -11.41
N LYS A 20 -20.88 -5.95 -12.62
CA LYS A 20 -20.25 -6.92 -13.52
C LYS A 20 -18.95 -7.50 -12.93
N VAL A 21 -18.14 -6.66 -12.31
CA VAL A 21 -16.88 -7.06 -11.64
C VAL A 21 -17.06 -7.54 -10.20
N GLY A 22 -18.31 -7.53 -9.69
CA GLY A 22 -18.65 -7.97 -8.35
C GLY A 22 -18.38 -6.96 -7.24
N LEU A 23 -18.06 -5.70 -7.56
CA LEU A 23 -17.90 -4.63 -6.60
C LEU A 23 -19.26 -4.22 -6.00
N LEU A 24 -19.33 -4.24 -4.66
CA LEU A 24 -20.42 -3.63 -3.91
C LEU A 24 -20.17 -2.13 -3.80
N THR A 25 -21.00 -1.32 -4.46
CA THR A 25 -20.80 0.14 -4.53
C THR A 25 -21.03 0.88 -3.22
N GLY A 26 -21.73 0.25 -2.27
CA GLY A 26 -21.91 0.76 -0.91
C GLY A 26 -20.67 0.51 -0.05
N ILE A 27 -20.14 1.58 0.55
CA ILE A 27 -19.07 1.49 1.55
C ILE A 27 -19.71 1.04 2.88
N ARG A 28 -19.24 -0.10 3.40
CA ARG A 28 -19.66 -0.65 4.70
C ARG A 28 -18.99 0.13 5.83
N GLN A 29 -19.75 0.50 6.85
CA GLN A 29 -19.17 1.01 8.08
C GLN A 29 -18.78 -0.17 8.97
N LEU A 30 -17.70 -0.03 9.75
CA LEU A 30 -17.22 -1.10 10.63
C LEU A 30 -18.16 -1.32 11.82
N ASP A 31 -18.88 -0.27 12.25
CA ASP A 31 -19.85 -0.30 13.33
C ASP A 31 -21.25 -0.79 12.91
N ASP A 32 -21.45 -1.15 11.63
CA ASP A 32 -22.70 -1.72 11.15
C ASP A 32 -22.89 -3.13 11.74
N GLU A 33 -23.86 -3.28 12.66
CA GLU A 33 -24.21 -4.53 13.36
C GLU A 33 -24.35 -5.72 12.41
N LYS A 34 -24.75 -5.47 11.15
CA LYS A 34 -24.88 -6.50 10.13
C LYS A 34 -23.57 -7.22 9.81
N TYR A 35 -22.43 -6.54 9.93
CA TYR A 35 -21.12 -7.05 9.51
C TYR A 35 -20.12 -7.19 10.65
N GLN A 36 -20.41 -6.71 11.86
CA GLN A 36 -19.49 -6.73 13.01
C GLN A 36 -18.87 -8.11 13.30
N ASN A 37 -19.60 -9.19 13.05
CA ASN A 37 -19.14 -10.56 13.30
C ASN A 37 -18.47 -11.24 12.09
N THR A 38 -18.27 -10.51 10.99
CA THR A 38 -17.57 -11.06 9.82
C THR A 38 -16.06 -11.11 10.09
N PRO A 39 -15.35 -12.14 9.60
CA PRO A 39 -13.90 -12.25 9.82
C PRO A 39 -13.15 -11.05 9.23
N GLU A 40 -13.68 -10.44 8.16
CA GLU A 40 -13.14 -9.22 7.57
C GLU A 40 -13.19 -8.03 8.53
N VAL A 41 -14.34 -7.78 9.18
CA VAL A 41 -14.47 -6.67 10.14
C VAL A 41 -13.60 -6.91 11.36
N CYS A 42 -13.59 -8.13 11.93
CA CYS A 42 -12.73 -8.45 13.07
C CYS A 42 -11.23 -8.21 12.75
N ALA A 43 -10.78 -8.55 11.53
CA ALA A 43 -9.41 -8.31 11.10
C ALA A 43 -9.10 -6.80 10.98
N LEU A 44 -10.02 -6.00 10.44
CA LEU A 44 -9.87 -4.54 10.34
C LEU A 44 -9.91 -3.85 11.70
N GLU A 45 -10.79 -4.29 12.61
CA GLU A 45 -10.81 -3.79 13.99
C GLU A 45 -9.52 -4.09 14.73
N THR A 46 -8.97 -5.29 14.54
CA THR A 46 -7.65 -5.66 15.09
C THR A 46 -6.58 -4.70 14.57
N LEU A 47 -6.50 -4.52 13.25
CA LEU A 47 -5.57 -3.58 12.60
C LEU A 47 -5.69 -2.14 13.12
N LEU A 48 -6.93 -1.64 13.27
CA LEU A 48 -7.21 -0.30 13.80
C LEU A 48 -6.88 -0.19 15.29
N SER A 49 -7.06 -1.26 16.07
CA SER A 49 -6.70 -1.28 17.48
C SER A 49 -5.18 -1.24 17.68
N GLU A 50 -4.44 -1.93 16.81
CA GLU A 50 -2.98 -1.88 16.75
C GLU A 50 -2.48 -0.51 16.29
N ALA A 51 -3.25 0.21 15.45
CA ALA A 51 -2.87 1.53 14.95
C ALA A 51 -3.01 2.63 16.00
N LYS A 52 -3.63 2.32 17.15
CA LYS A 52 -3.76 3.24 18.29
C LYS A 52 -2.55 3.18 19.22
N VAL A 53 -1.40 2.72 18.74
CA VAL A 53 -0.16 2.68 19.51
C VAL A 53 0.82 3.70 18.92
N ALA A 54 1.24 4.65 19.74
CA ALA A 54 2.25 5.65 19.38
C ALA A 54 3.54 5.43 20.19
N PRO A 55 4.71 5.79 19.65
CA PRO A 55 5.94 5.81 20.42
C PRO A 55 5.81 6.77 21.60
N LYS A 56 6.30 6.35 22.76
CA LYS A 56 6.22 7.16 23.99
C LYS A 56 6.92 8.51 23.85
N TRP A 57 8.05 8.56 23.14
CA TRP A 57 8.79 9.80 22.94
C TRP A 57 7.97 10.88 22.23
N LEU A 58 6.99 10.50 21.40
CA LEU A 58 6.16 11.46 20.67
C LEU A 58 5.25 12.27 21.61
N ALA A 59 4.92 11.73 22.79
CA ALA A 59 4.18 12.43 23.84
C ALA A 59 5.06 13.08 24.90
N ASP A 60 6.37 12.79 24.88
CA ASP A 60 7.34 13.30 25.86
C ASP A 60 8.19 14.39 25.21
N LEU A 61 7.78 15.64 25.39
CA LEU A 61 8.50 16.83 24.92
C LEU A 61 9.93 16.93 25.48
N SER A 62 10.22 16.22 26.58
CA SER A 62 11.54 16.14 27.21
C SER A 62 12.39 14.96 26.70
N SER A 63 11.85 14.11 25.81
CA SER A 63 12.59 13.01 25.22
C SER A 63 13.77 13.52 24.38
N ALA A 64 14.91 12.83 24.46
CA ALA A 64 16.07 13.14 23.63
C ALA A 64 15.75 13.09 22.13
N SER A 65 14.85 12.19 21.69
CA SER A 65 14.36 12.14 20.31
C SER A 65 13.59 13.40 19.90
N TYR A 66 12.94 14.05 20.87
CA TYR A 66 12.14 15.25 20.63
C TYR A 66 13.00 16.53 20.54
N LEU A 67 14.17 16.55 21.21
CA LEU A 67 15.04 17.74 21.27
C LEU A 67 15.43 18.28 19.88
N CYS A 68 15.63 17.40 18.90
CA CYS A 68 15.94 17.80 17.51
C CYS A 68 14.79 18.59 16.83
N TYR A 69 13.56 18.45 17.33
CA TYR A 69 12.37 19.13 16.81
C TYR A 69 11.91 20.30 17.69
N GLN A 70 12.41 20.39 18.92
CA GLN A 70 12.03 21.44 19.87
C GLN A 70 12.53 22.83 19.46
N PHE A 71 13.60 22.90 18.66
CA PHE A 71 14.19 24.15 18.20
C PHE A 71 13.87 24.42 16.72
N GLY A 72 13.59 25.68 16.39
CA GLY A 72 13.39 26.14 15.01
C GLY A 72 11.96 25.99 14.47
N VAL A 73 11.84 25.87 13.14
CA VAL A 73 10.57 25.96 12.41
C VAL A 73 9.61 24.79 12.67
N TYR A 74 10.11 23.67 13.17
CA TYR A 74 9.30 22.46 13.44
C TYR A 74 8.70 22.42 14.84
N CYS A 75 9.11 23.30 15.75
CA CYS A 75 8.67 23.32 17.15
C CYS A 75 7.14 23.31 17.27
N GLY A 76 6.46 24.18 16.51
CA GLY A 76 4.99 24.27 16.53
C GLY A 76 4.30 22.99 16.05
N ALA A 77 4.81 22.35 15.00
CA ALA A 77 4.26 21.10 14.47
C ALA A 77 4.50 19.94 15.43
N ALA A 78 5.71 19.82 15.97
CA ALA A 78 6.07 18.79 16.94
C ALA A 78 5.23 18.90 18.22
N SER A 79 5.02 20.12 18.74
CA SER A 79 4.18 20.33 19.93
C SER A 79 2.72 19.98 19.64
N SER A 80 2.22 20.36 18.45
CA SER A 80 0.87 19.99 18.00
C SER A 80 0.68 18.48 17.85
N LEU A 81 1.73 17.74 17.46
CA LEU A 81 1.71 16.28 17.41
C LEU A 81 1.68 15.66 18.81
N ALA A 82 2.52 16.14 19.74
CA ALA A 82 2.53 15.66 21.12
C ALA A 82 1.20 15.87 21.84
N GLU A 83 0.60 17.05 21.68
CA GLU A 83 -0.78 17.31 22.12
C GLU A 83 -1.76 16.37 21.42
N GLY A 84 -1.55 16.14 20.13
CA GLY A 84 -2.36 15.29 19.29
C GLY A 84 -2.40 13.83 19.77
N VAL A 85 -1.28 13.29 20.26
CA VAL A 85 -1.19 11.95 20.87
C VAL A 85 -2.13 11.83 22.07
N THR A 86 -2.06 12.81 22.98
CA THR A 86 -2.91 12.86 24.18
C THR A 86 -4.39 12.99 23.81
N ARG A 87 -4.70 13.89 22.88
CA ARG A 87 -6.08 14.17 22.43
C ARG A 87 -6.71 12.98 21.71
N ALA A 88 -5.94 12.26 20.90
CA ALA A 88 -6.40 11.07 20.18
C ALA A 88 -6.53 9.82 21.08
N GLY A 89 -6.08 9.89 22.34
CA GLY A 89 -6.15 8.77 23.28
C GLY A 89 -5.29 7.57 22.85
N LEU A 90 -4.15 7.84 22.21
CA LEU A 90 -3.25 6.79 21.75
C LEU A 90 -2.52 6.14 22.92
N LYS A 91 -2.32 4.82 22.84
CA LYS A 91 -1.51 4.07 23.80
C LYS A 91 -0.04 4.32 23.52
N LEU A 92 0.73 4.68 24.55
CA LEU A 92 2.17 4.89 24.41
C LEU A 92 2.92 3.57 24.54
N SER A 93 3.91 3.36 23.66
CA SER A 93 4.79 2.18 23.67
C SER A 93 6.26 2.61 23.65
N ASP A 94 7.07 1.98 24.49
CA ASP A 94 8.54 2.13 24.51
C ASP A 94 9.22 1.26 23.43
N CYS A 95 8.50 0.30 22.83
CA CYS A 95 9.07 -0.70 21.93
C CYS A 95 9.13 -0.24 20.46
N ASP A 96 8.94 1.04 20.20
CA ASP A 96 8.70 1.54 18.85
C ASP A 96 9.73 2.58 18.40
N VAL A 97 10.86 2.07 17.93
CA VAL A 97 12.05 2.86 17.52
C VAL A 97 11.89 3.43 16.10
N THR A 98 10.85 3.06 15.36
CA THR A 98 10.79 3.34 13.91
C THR A 98 10.46 4.79 13.57
N LEU A 99 9.89 5.55 14.50
CA LEU A 99 9.36 6.89 14.23
C LEU A 99 10.44 7.99 14.26
N ASP A 100 11.60 7.73 14.87
CA ASP A 100 12.66 8.73 15.12
C ASP A 100 13.29 9.33 13.84
N VAL A 101 13.23 8.60 12.72
CA VAL A 101 13.90 8.98 11.45
C VAL A 101 12.96 9.71 10.47
N GLU A 102 11.65 9.64 10.69
CA GLU A 102 10.63 9.85 9.65
C GLU A 102 10.15 11.31 9.50
N VAL A 103 10.27 12.13 10.55
CA VAL A 103 9.63 13.47 10.62
C VAL A 103 10.58 14.62 10.21
N ALA A 104 11.89 14.40 10.16
CA ALA A 104 12.88 15.48 10.07
C ALA A 104 13.19 16.04 8.66
N GLN A 105 12.64 15.50 7.57
CA GLN A 105 13.20 15.76 6.22
C GLN A 105 12.21 16.28 5.14
N SER A 106 11.15 17.02 5.47
CA SER A 106 10.26 17.62 4.45
C SER A 106 10.46 19.13 4.30
N THR A 107 10.70 19.62 3.08
CA THR A 107 10.90 21.07 2.78
C THR A 107 9.60 21.79 2.42
N GLU A 108 9.62 23.12 2.42
CA GLU A 108 8.42 23.97 2.27
C GLU A 108 7.81 23.97 0.85
N ALA A 109 8.57 23.62 -0.20
CA ALA A 109 8.07 23.53 -1.58
C ALA A 109 7.11 22.34 -1.81
N ASP A 110 7.07 21.40 -0.87
CA ASP A 110 6.31 20.15 -0.90
C ASP A 110 4.85 20.29 -0.42
N LYS A 111 4.25 21.49 -0.48
CA LYS A 111 2.89 21.71 0.08
C LYS A 111 1.74 21.03 -0.69
N ARG A 112 1.95 20.63 -1.95
CA ARG A 112 1.11 19.66 -2.71
C ARG A 112 1.53 18.20 -2.45
N CYS A 113 2.70 18.04 -1.86
CA CYS A 113 3.46 16.83 -1.71
C CYS A 113 3.41 16.27 -0.28
N HIS A 114 2.90 16.95 0.75
CA HIS A 114 2.93 16.40 2.13
C HIS A 114 2.41 14.97 2.23
N MET A 115 1.31 14.64 1.53
CA MET A 115 0.82 13.27 1.44
C MET A 115 1.75 12.36 0.64
N ASN A 116 2.28 12.82 -0.49
CA ASN A 116 3.22 12.04 -1.31
C ASN A 116 4.58 11.85 -0.62
N VAL A 117 5.04 12.82 0.18
CA VAL A 117 6.24 12.76 0.99
C VAL A 117 5.99 11.86 2.18
N LEU A 118 4.86 11.99 2.88
CA LEU A 118 4.47 11.07 3.95
C LEU A 118 4.40 9.62 3.43
N LEU A 119 3.79 9.42 2.25
CA LEU A 119 3.75 8.14 1.57
C LEU A 119 5.18 7.68 1.19
N SER A 120 5.97 8.50 0.52
CA SER A 120 7.34 8.12 0.12
C SER A 120 8.23 7.81 1.33
N CYS A 121 8.22 8.65 2.37
CA CYS A 121 8.90 8.44 3.65
C CYS A 121 8.50 7.12 4.32
N LEU A 122 7.21 6.79 4.33
CA LEU A 122 6.72 5.57 4.95
C LEU A 122 7.03 4.32 4.12
N TRP A 123 6.94 4.41 2.80
CA TRP A 123 6.94 3.26 1.90
C TRP A 123 8.31 2.99 1.26
N ASP A 124 9.01 4.02 0.78
CA ASP A 124 10.26 3.88 0.04
C ASP A 124 11.48 3.75 0.96
N PHE A 125 11.51 4.48 2.08
CA PHE A 125 12.71 4.54 2.93
C PHE A 125 12.85 3.35 3.89
N GLN A 126 11.77 2.60 4.14
CA GLN A 126 11.72 1.63 5.24
C GLN A 126 11.65 0.18 4.79
N SER A 127 11.38 -0.06 3.50
CA SER A 127 11.37 -1.40 2.96
C SER A 127 11.91 -1.39 1.53
N SER A 128 13.04 -2.06 1.31
CA SER A 128 13.62 -2.27 -0.03
C SER A 128 12.65 -2.93 -1.02
N ASP A 129 11.61 -3.54 -0.49
CA ASP A 129 10.67 -4.37 -1.21
C ASP A 129 9.34 -3.67 -1.50
N MET A 130 9.19 -2.41 -1.05
CA MET A 130 8.04 -1.57 -1.32
C MET A 130 8.41 -0.40 -2.23
N PHE A 131 7.44 0.04 -3.03
CA PHE A 131 7.66 1.04 -4.06
C PHE A 131 6.44 1.95 -4.15
N HIS A 132 6.62 3.23 -3.90
CA HIS A 132 5.64 4.26 -4.19
C HIS A 132 5.83 4.78 -5.62
N SER A 133 4.72 4.97 -6.33
CA SER A 133 4.69 5.52 -7.69
C SER A 133 3.63 6.59 -7.78
N GLN A 134 3.96 7.68 -8.44
CA GLN A 134 2.97 8.67 -8.88
C GLN A 134 2.44 8.29 -10.27
N GLU A 135 1.17 8.62 -10.51
CA GLU A 135 0.52 8.54 -11.83
C GLU A 135 0.73 7.19 -12.57
N HIS A 136 0.67 6.08 -11.83
CA HIS A 136 0.92 4.76 -12.39
C HIS A 136 -0.35 4.17 -12.99
N GLY A 137 -0.42 4.06 -14.32
CA GLY A 137 -1.55 3.43 -14.99
C GLY A 137 -1.79 1.99 -14.54
N ILE A 138 -3.03 1.67 -14.18
CA ILE A 138 -3.46 0.34 -13.73
C ILE A 138 -4.52 -0.25 -14.65
N ARG A 139 -4.51 -1.57 -14.75
CA ARG A 139 -5.48 -2.32 -15.57
C ARG A 139 -6.75 -2.57 -14.79
N VAL A 140 -7.87 -2.12 -15.30
CA VAL A 140 -9.17 -2.39 -14.69
C VAL A 140 -9.84 -3.57 -15.41
N PRO A 141 -10.40 -4.55 -14.68
CA PRO A 141 -11.17 -5.62 -15.30
C PRO A 141 -12.40 -5.03 -16.00
N GLU A 142 -12.57 -5.37 -17.28
CA GLU A 142 -13.73 -5.00 -18.09
C GLU A 142 -14.07 -3.50 -18.07
N PRO A 143 -13.11 -2.61 -18.39
CA PRO A 143 -13.25 -1.19 -18.08
C PRO A 143 -14.39 -0.54 -18.86
N VAL A 144 -15.05 0.43 -18.24
CA VAL A 144 -16.11 1.25 -18.87
C VAL A 144 -15.56 2.08 -20.04
N SER A 145 -14.30 2.50 -19.92
CA SER A 145 -13.58 3.33 -20.88
C SER A 145 -12.30 2.64 -21.34
N ALA A 146 -11.87 2.89 -22.57
CA ALA A 146 -10.55 2.48 -23.03
C ALA A 146 -9.41 3.25 -22.34
N ALA A 147 -9.73 4.38 -21.68
CA ALA A 147 -8.75 5.14 -20.92
C ALA A 147 -8.25 4.31 -19.72
N PRO A 148 -6.93 4.25 -19.48
CA PRO A 148 -6.41 3.63 -18.28
C PRO A 148 -6.86 4.41 -17.05
N VAL A 149 -7.06 3.70 -15.93
CA VAL A 149 -7.17 4.36 -14.64
C VAL A 149 -5.76 4.69 -14.19
N ILE A 150 -5.52 5.95 -13.88
CA ILE A 150 -4.21 6.48 -13.49
C ILE A 150 -4.41 7.15 -12.14
N PRO A 151 -4.20 6.43 -11.03
CA PRO A 151 -4.23 7.04 -9.72
C PRO A 151 -3.10 8.03 -9.50
N ASP A 152 -3.40 9.07 -8.74
CA ASP A 152 -2.44 10.12 -8.41
C ASP A 152 -1.22 9.54 -7.65
N SER A 153 -1.46 8.55 -6.78
CA SER A 153 -0.39 7.80 -6.11
C SER A 153 -0.78 6.34 -5.88
N SER A 154 0.22 5.46 -5.90
CA SER A 154 0.06 4.03 -5.63
C SER A 154 1.28 3.47 -4.93
N VAL A 155 1.05 2.48 -4.08
CA VAL A 155 2.09 1.74 -3.36
C VAL A 155 2.02 0.29 -3.73
N PHE A 156 3.17 -0.26 -4.11
CA PHE A 156 3.34 -1.63 -4.52
C PHE A 156 4.32 -2.32 -3.57
N PHE A 157 4.24 -3.64 -3.52
CA PHE A 157 5.38 -4.45 -3.12
C PHE A 157 5.86 -5.33 -4.26
N MET A 158 7.14 -5.68 -4.20
CA MET A 158 7.84 -6.39 -5.27
C MET A 158 7.86 -7.88 -5.00
N LEU A 159 7.53 -8.66 -6.03
CA LEU A 159 7.76 -10.09 -6.07
C LEU A 159 8.95 -10.39 -6.96
N ALA A 160 9.87 -11.22 -6.46
CA ALA A 160 11.06 -11.59 -7.21
C ALA A 160 10.68 -12.26 -8.55
N PRO A 161 11.36 -11.96 -9.68
CA PRO A 161 11.03 -12.53 -11.00
C PRO A 161 10.97 -14.06 -11.02
N LYS A 162 11.80 -14.73 -10.20
CA LYS A 162 11.79 -16.19 -10.02
C LYS A 162 10.44 -16.76 -9.60
N GLN A 163 9.59 -15.96 -8.94
CA GLN A 163 8.24 -16.36 -8.56
C GLN A 163 7.34 -16.64 -9.76
N PHE A 164 7.66 -16.03 -10.91
CA PHE A 164 6.91 -16.15 -12.16
C PHE A 164 7.61 -17.04 -13.20
N ALA A 165 8.79 -17.57 -12.89
CA ALA A 165 9.51 -18.46 -13.78
C ALA A 165 8.66 -19.71 -14.10
N GLY A 166 8.54 -20.04 -15.39
CA GLY A 166 7.75 -21.18 -15.87
C GLY A 166 6.24 -20.95 -15.90
N ARG A 167 5.74 -19.76 -15.54
CA ARG A 167 4.30 -19.44 -15.68
C ARG A 167 3.98 -19.00 -17.09
N THR A 168 2.75 -19.26 -17.52
CA THR A 168 2.26 -18.72 -18.80
C THR A 168 2.19 -17.20 -18.73
N GLY A 169 2.47 -16.51 -19.84
CA GLY A 169 2.37 -15.04 -19.90
C GLY A 169 1.00 -14.53 -19.47
N ARG A 170 -0.06 -15.33 -19.66
CA ARG A 170 -1.42 -15.04 -19.19
C ARG A 170 -1.55 -15.00 -17.67
N ILE A 171 -0.96 -15.96 -16.95
CA ILE A 171 -0.93 -15.94 -15.48
C ILE A 171 -0.17 -14.71 -14.99
N VAL A 172 1.00 -14.46 -15.58
CA VAL A 172 1.85 -13.33 -15.17
C VAL A 172 1.15 -11.99 -15.39
N ASN A 173 0.48 -11.82 -16.54
CA ASN A 173 -0.29 -10.62 -16.88
C ASN A 173 -1.53 -10.41 -16.00
N GLY A 174 -2.13 -11.49 -15.49
CA GLY A 174 -3.28 -11.42 -14.57
C GLY A 174 -2.87 -11.26 -13.10
N CYS A 175 -1.61 -11.49 -12.74
CA CYS A 175 -1.13 -11.34 -11.36
C CYS A 175 -0.44 -10.00 -11.10
N LEU A 176 -0.03 -9.27 -12.14
CA LEU A 176 0.90 -8.16 -12.02
C LEU A 176 0.41 -6.90 -12.72
N VAL A 177 0.90 -5.77 -12.23
CA VAL A 177 0.78 -4.51 -12.94
C VAL A 177 1.67 -4.54 -14.17
N VAL A 178 1.07 -4.32 -15.33
CA VAL A 178 1.82 -4.15 -16.59
C VAL A 178 1.88 -2.69 -16.91
N HIS A 179 3.10 -2.20 -17.00
CA HIS A 179 3.37 -0.84 -17.40
C HIS A 179 3.27 -0.73 -18.93
N PRO A 180 2.58 0.28 -19.49
CA PRO A 180 2.41 0.40 -20.95
C PRO A 180 3.74 0.55 -21.70
N SER A 181 4.80 1.05 -21.06
CA SER A 181 6.12 1.17 -21.70
C SER A 181 7.06 -0.01 -21.48
N ASN A 182 6.68 -1.02 -20.69
CA ASN A 182 7.55 -2.14 -20.37
C ASN A 182 6.84 -3.46 -20.66
N SER A 183 7.30 -4.16 -21.70
CA SER A 183 6.77 -5.48 -22.07
C SER A 183 7.03 -6.55 -21.01
N SER A 184 7.98 -6.29 -20.11
CA SER A 184 8.33 -7.18 -19.01
C SER A 184 7.45 -6.90 -17.78
N PRO A 185 6.72 -7.90 -17.27
CA PRO A 185 5.86 -7.73 -16.11
C PRO A 185 6.69 -7.39 -14.88
N SER A 186 6.29 -6.34 -14.16
CA SER A 186 7.16 -5.63 -13.22
C SER A 186 7.32 -6.28 -11.85
N GLY A 187 6.74 -7.47 -11.60
CA GLY A 187 6.69 -8.08 -10.27
C GLY A 187 5.92 -7.26 -9.22
N LYS A 188 5.36 -6.10 -9.59
CA LYS A 188 4.64 -5.18 -8.71
C LYS A 188 3.23 -5.69 -8.40
N VAL A 189 2.88 -5.72 -7.13
CA VAL A 189 1.52 -5.99 -6.66
C VAL A 189 1.00 -4.82 -5.84
N LEU A 190 -0.16 -4.29 -6.25
CA LEU A 190 -0.75 -3.07 -5.69
C LEU A 190 -1.28 -3.32 -4.28
N HIS A 191 -0.94 -2.45 -3.33
CA HIS A 191 -1.33 -2.55 -1.92
C HIS A 191 -2.11 -1.33 -1.43
N TRP A 192 -1.69 -0.13 -1.85
CA TRP A 192 -2.36 1.12 -1.50
C TRP A 192 -2.56 1.98 -2.74
N VAL A 193 -3.68 2.70 -2.82
CA VAL A 193 -3.94 3.70 -3.87
C VAL A 193 -4.43 5.01 -3.25
N THR A 194 -4.06 6.15 -3.84
CA THR A 194 -4.51 7.46 -3.40
C THR A 194 -5.01 8.26 -4.61
N GLU A 195 -6.17 8.90 -4.44
CA GLU A 195 -6.80 9.76 -5.43
C GLU A 195 -7.08 11.13 -4.83
N TYR A 196 -6.52 12.16 -5.43
CA TYR A 196 -6.74 13.55 -5.11
C TYR A 196 -7.67 14.22 -6.12
N LYS A 197 -8.73 14.86 -5.61
CA LYS A 197 -9.59 15.71 -6.43
C LYS A 197 -9.80 17.05 -5.72
N ARG A 198 -9.33 18.12 -6.35
CA ARG A 198 -9.31 19.50 -5.79
C ARG A 198 -10.71 20.09 -5.56
N GLU A 199 -11.66 19.83 -6.45
CA GLU A 199 -12.99 20.47 -6.44
C GLU A 199 -14.09 19.47 -6.02
N LEU A 200 -14.50 19.47 -4.73
CA LEU A 200 -15.66 18.77 -4.13
C LEU A 200 -15.95 17.34 -4.65
N GLY A 201 -14.93 16.70 -5.19
CA GLY A 201 -15.06 15.56 -6.08
C GLY A 201 -15.02 14.23 -5.35
N LEU A 202 -15.54 14.16 -4.12
CA LEU A 202 -15.49 12.94 -3.31
C LEU A 202 -16.04 11.74 -4.07
N LYS A 203 -17.15 11.90 -4.79
CA LYS A 203 -17.73 10.84 -5.64
C LYS A 203 -16.78 10.39 -6.75
N GLU A 204 -16.07 11.32 -7.38
CA GLU A 204 -15.13 11.02 -8.46
C GLU A 204 -13.85 10.37 -7.92
N SER A 205 -13.30 10.90 -6.80
CA SER A 205 -12.16 10.32 -6.09
C SER A 205 -12.47 8.90 -5.62
N ARG A 206 -13.60 8.68 -4.93
CA ARG A 206 -14.07 7.33 -4.55
C ARG A 206 -14.19 6.39 -5.73
N ARG A 207 -14.72 6.87 -6.86
CA ARG A 207 -14.88 6.06 -8.07
C ARG A 207 -13.53 5.54 -8.56
N GLN A 208 -12.54 6.42 -8.70
CA GLN A 208 -11.21 6.04 -9.17
C GLN A 208 -10.49 5.14 -8.15
N VAL A 209 -10.63 5.41 -6.84
CA VAL A 209 -10.16 4.51 -5.78
C VAL A 209 -10.80 3.13 -5.91
N HIS A 210 -12.12 3.04 -6.12
CA HIS A 210 -12.82 1.77 -6.27
C HIS A 210 -12.39 0.98 -7.51
N GLU A 211 -12.17 1.66 -8.65
CA GLU A 211 -11.62 1.06 -9.85
C GLU A 211 -10.22 0.47 -9.60
N ALA A 212 -9.38 1.21 -8.86
CA ALA A 212 -8.05 0.78 -8.51
C ALA A 212 -7.99 -0.37 -7.50
N LEU A 213 -8.80 -0.30 -6.43
CA LEU A 213 -8.95 -1.37 -5.46
C LEU A 213 -9.44 -2.66 -6.14
N THR A 214 -10.37 -2.54 -7.09
CA THR A 214 -10.85 -3.68 -7.87
C THR A 214 -9.71 -4.31 -8.68
N SER A 215 -8.89 -3.51 -9.36
CA SER A 215 -7.68 -4.01 -10.04
C SER A 215 -6.78 -4.80 -9.10
N ALA A 216 -6.40 -4.21 -7.97
CA ALA A 216 -5.52 -4.84 -6.98
C ALA A 216 -6.10 -6.16 -6.46
N LEU A 217 -7.38 -6.19 -6.13
CA LEU A 217 -8.04 -7.39 -5.61
C LEU A 217 -8.15 -8.50 -6.63
N TYR A 218 -8.32 -8.19 -7.92
CA TYR A 218 -8.18 -9.19 -8.95
C TYR A 218 -6.75 -9.77 -8.99
N GLN A 219 -5.70 -8.96 -8.75
CA GLN A 219 -4.31 -9.46 -8.68
C GLN A 219 -4.18 -10.46 -7.52
N ARG A 220 -4.70 -10.09 -6.35
CA ARG A 220 -4.75 -10.95 -5.16
C ARG A 220 -5.49 -12.26 -5.43
N ARG A 221 -6.64 -12.18 -6.13
CA ARG A 221 -7.43 -13.35 -6.53
C ARG A 221 -6.69 -14.27 -7.49
N ALA A 222 -6.01 -13.72 -8.49
CA ALA A 222 -5.18 -14.48 -9.44
C ALA A 222 -3.99 -15.15 -8.75
N LEU A 223 -3.44 -14.54 -7.70
CA LEU A 223 -2.39 -15.10 -6.85
C LEU A 223 -2.92 -16.12 -5.82
N GLY A 224 -4.23 -16.16 -5.56
CA GLY A 224 -4.88 -17.07 -4.62
C GLY A 224 -4.94 -16.59 -3.17
N PHE A 225 -5.04 -15.27 -2.95
CA PHE A 225 -5.10 -14.62 -1.64
C PHE A 225 -6.31 -13.69 -1.54
N MET A 226 -7.51 -14.28 -1.52
CA MET A 226 -8.77 -13.54 -1.54
C MET A 226 -9.11 -12.85 -0.21
N ASP A 227 -8.43 -13.24 0.85
CA ASP A 227 -8.52 -12.72 2.21
C ASP A 227 -7.58 -11.53 2.48
N HIS A 228 -6.71 -11.18 1.52
CA HIS A 228 -5.85 -10.00 1.64
C HIS A 228 -6.67 -8.72 1.47
N PHE A 229 -6.36 -7.70 2.27
CA PHE A 229 -6.89 -6.35 2.10
C PHE A 229 -6.03 -5.53 1.13
N VAL A 230 -6.69 -4.62 0.41
CA VAL A 230 -6.05 -3.53 -0.34
C VAL A 230 -6.67 -2.22 0.16
N PHE A 231 -5.86 -1.18 0.27
CA PHE A 231 -6.24 0.08 0.90
C PHE A 231 -6.32 1.22 -0.12
N GLY A 232 -7.17 2.20 0.17
CA GLY A 232 -7.42 3.33 -0.71
C GLY A 232 -7.65 4.62 0.07
N THR A 233 -7.09 5.73 -0.40
CA THR A 233 -7.32 7.08 0.14
C THR A 233 -8.03 7.95 -0.89
N SER A 234 -9.22 8.44 -0.56
CA SER A 234 -9.92 9.47 -1.31
C SER A 234 -9.67 10.84 -0.69
N HIS A 235 -8.78 11.63 -1.29
CA HIS A 235 -8.45 12.98 -0.85
C HIS A 235 -9.33 14.00 -1.58
N HIS A 236 -10.16 14.70 -0.82
CA HIS A 236 -11.12 15.67 -1.32
C HIS A 236 -11.16 16.92 -0.44
N ASN A 237 -11.78 17.98 -0.93
CA ASN A 237 -11.89 19.27 -0.23
C ASN A 237 -10.55 19.84 0.23
N GLN A 238 -9.45 19.43 -0.41
CA GLN A 238 -8.06 19.78 -0.08
C GLN A 238 -7.56 19.29 1.28
N THR A 239 -8.42 19.01 2.27
CA THR A 239 -8.01 18.68 3.64
C THR A 239 -8.52 17.34 4.13
N LEU A 240 -9.56 16.77 3.51
CA LEU A 240 -10.20 15.56 4.02
C LEU A 240 -9.71 14.32 3.28
N LEU A 241 -9.26 13.34 4.07
CA LEU A 241 -8.85 12.02 3.61
C LEU A 241 -9.89 11.00 4.06
N GLU A 242 -10.58 10.35 3.14
CA GLU A 242 -11.35 9.16 3.48
C GLU A 242 -10.51 7.92 3.16
N VAL A 243 -10.31 7.06 4.15
CA VAL A 243 -9.52 5.84 3.99
C VAL A 243 -10.45 4.63 4.00
N VAL A 244 -10.27 3.77 3.01
CA VAL A 244 -11.05 2.54 2.86
C VAL A 244 -10.13 1.33 2.74
N ALA A 245 -10.66 0.17 3.14
CA ALA A 245 -10.07 -1.14 2.85
C ALA A 245 -11.04 -1.96 2.01
N ALA A 246 -10.53 -2.74 1.07
CA ALA A 246 -11.34 -3.64 0.26
C ALA A 246 -10.80 -5.06 0.28
N THR A 247 -11.70 -6.03 0.20
CA THR A 247 -11.36 -7.47 0.13
C THR A 247 -12.48 -8.27 -0.53
N TRP A 248 -12.22 -9.55 -0.84
CA TRP A 248 -13.24 -10.44 -1.39
C TRP A 248 -14.07 -11.09 -0.28
N VAL A 249 -15.39 -10.97 -0.42
CA VAL A 249 -16.40 -11.48 0.53
C VAL A 249 -17.37 -12.45 -0.16
N SER A 250 -18.15 -13.17 0.65
CA SER A 250 -19.11 -14.15 0.12
C SER A 250 -20.35 -13.44 -0.42
N ALA A 251 -20.91 -13.88 -1.56
CA ALA A 251 -22.21 -13.35 -2.04
C ALA A 251 -23.34 -13.59 -1.04
N ASP A 252 -23.25 -14.69 -0.28
CA ASP A 252 -24.24 -15.10 0.71
C ASP A 252 -24.11 -14.34 2.04
N ASP A 253 -23.21 -13.34 2.15
CA ASP A 253 -23.16 -12.42 3.31
C ASP A 253 -24.35 -11.44 3.35
N LYS A 254 -25.48 -11.80 2.72
CA LYS A 254 -26.76 -11.37 3.26
C LYS A 254 -26.84 -12.02 4.63
N ALA A 255 -26.52 -11.24 5.66
CA ALA A 255 -26.62 -11.58 7.07
C ALA A 255 -28.02 -12.09 7.39
N ASP A 256 -28.30 -13.33 7.00
CA ASP A 256 -29.45 -14.08 7.43
C ASP A 256 -29.02 -14.63 8.79
N PRO A 257 -29.51 -14.06 9.89
CA PRO A 257 -29.03 -14.41 11.21
C PRO A 257 -29.33 -15.88 11.45
N ALA A 258 -28.27 -16.67 11.62
CA ALA A 258 -28.31 -18.00 12.21
C ALA A 258 -29.01 -19.11 11.41
N GLN A 259 -28.69 -19.28 10.12
CA GLN A 259 -28.64 -20.66 9.62
C GLN A 259 -27.30 -21.27 10.03
N PRO A 260 -27.26 -22.21 11.01
CA PRO A 260 -26.04 -22.96 11.29
C PRO A 260 -25.56 -23.57 9.98
N GLU A 261 -24.27 -23.36 9.65
CA GLU A 261 -23.63 -23.98 8.49
C GLU A 261 -24.02 -25.46 8.54
N PRO A 262 -24.76 -25.99 7.53
CA PRO A 262 -25.16 -27.38 7.58
C PRO A 262 -23.87 -28.17 7.65
N GLU A 263 -23.63 -28.83 8.80
CA GLU A 263 -22.52 -29.75 8.96
C GLU A 263 -22.48 -30.60 7.70
N PRO A 264 -21.31 -30.73 7.05
CA PRO A 264 -21.21 -31.47 5.80
C PRO A 264 -21.79 -32.85 6.05
N LYS A 265 -23.02 -33.07 5.54
CA LYS A 265 -23.70 -34.35 5.67
C LYS A 265 -22.69 -35.37 5.17
N PRO A 266 -22.24 -36.32 6.01
CA PRO A 266 -21.31 -37.33 5.55
C PRO A 266 -21.94 -37.96 4.33
N GLU A 267 -21.28 -37.81 3.17
CA GLU A 267 -21.68 -38.55 1.98
C GLU A 267 -21.84 -40.01 2.41
N PRO A 268 -22.97 -40.67 2.11
CA PRO A 268 -23.22 -42.00 2.61
C PRO A 268 -22.09 -42.91 2.16
N LEU A 269 -21.23 -43.29 3.11
CA LEU A 269 -20.32 -44.40 2.95
C LEU A 269 -21.18 -45.57 2.49
N LYS A 270 -20.96 -46.01 1.25
CA LYS A 270 -21.53 -47.25 0.74
C LYS A 270 -21.10 -48.34 1.71
N LYS A 271 -22.06 -48.86 2.48
CA LYS A 271 -21.86 -50.02 3.35
C LYS A 271 -21.32 -51.15 2.48
N ALA A 272 -20.10 -51.57 2.77
CA ALA A 272 -19.63 -52.89 2.37
C ALA A 272 -20.34 -53.89 3.29
N ASP A 273 -21.04 -54.84 2.68
CA ASP A 273 -21.65 -55.95 3.39
C ASP A 273 -20.56 -56.87 3.94
N ASP A 274 -20.52 -56.98 5.26
CA ASP A 274 -19.79 -58.02 5.99
C ASP A 274 -20.46 -59.39 5.74
N ALA A 275 -19.73 -60.28 5.05
CA ALA A 275 -19.98 -61.71 5.11
C ALA A 275 -18.65 -62.47 5.13
N PHE A 276 -18.18 -62.81 6.33
CA PHE A 276 -17.19 -63.87 6.52
C PHE A 276 -17.82 -65.25 6.24
N PRO A 277 -17.01 -66.22 5.77
CA PRO A 277 -16.93 -67.46 6.54
C PRO A 277 -15.50 -67.97 6.76
N SER A 278 -15.36 -68.74 7.84
CA SER A 278 -14.15 -69.31 8.42
C SER A 278 -13.42 -70.36 7.56
N ILE A 279 -12.08 -70.25 7.60
CA ILE A 279 -11.02 -71.27 7.78
C ILE A 279 -11.31 -72.72 7.34
N ALA A 280 -10.56 -73.20 6.35
CA ALA A 280 -9.85 -74.49 6.39
C ALA A 280 -8.67 -74.53 5.39
N THR A 281 -7.55 -75.03 5.88
CA THR A 281 -6.24 -75.27 5.26
C THR A 281 -6.28 -76.30 4.13
N GLU A 282 -5.56 -76.06 3.01
CA GLU A 282 -4.77 -77.09 2.31
C GLU A 282 -3.80 -76.49 1.26
N GLN A 283 -2.82 -77.31 0.90
CA GLN A 283 -1.48 -76.96 0.41
C GLN A 283 -1.37 -76.72 -1.12
N ASN A 284 -0.25 -76.08 -1.49
CA ASN A 284 0.54 -76.18 -2.74
C ASN A 284 0.39 -75.12 -3.87
N PRO A 285 1.49 -74.91 -4.65
CA PRO A 285 1.87 -73.63 -5.24
C PRO A 285 1.59 -73.52 -6.75
N ASP A 286 1.92 -72.35 -7.30
CA ASP A 286 1.89 -71.95 -8.72
C ASP A 286 0.52 -71.61 -9.30
N SER A 287 0.05 -70.38 -9.01
CA SER A 287 -0.92 -69.70 -9.85
C SER A 287 -0.72 -68.19 -9.82
N LYS A 288 -0.85 -67.57 -11.00
CA LYS A 288 -0.69 -66.15 -11.29
C LYS A 288 -1.46 -65.26 -10.31
N MET A 289 -0.76 -64.31 -9.70
CA MET A 289 -1.33 -63.27 -8.85
C MET A 289 -1.95 -62.17 -9.73
N ASP A 290 -3.27 -62.21 -9.89
CA ASP A 290 -4.07 -61.01 -10.16
C ASP A 290 -4.32 -60.32 -8.81
N ILE A 291 -3.52 -59.27 -8.53
CA ILE A 291 -3.71 -58.43 -7.35
C ILE A 291 -4.69 -57.33 -7.73
N ASP A 292 -5.97 -57.56 -7.45
CA ASP A 292 -6.98 -56.52 -7.31
C ASP A 292 -6.66 -55.70 -6.04
N GLY A 293 -5.65 -54.84 -6.17
CA GLY A 293 -5.27 -53.89 -5.14
C GLY A 293 -6.19 -52.67 -5.20
N ALA A 294 -7.22 -52.66 -4.35
CA ALA A 294 -7.96 -51.46 -4.01
C ALA A 294 -6.99 -50.44 -3.39
N HIS A 295 -6.40 -49.61 -4.25
CA HIS A 295 -5.56 -48.49 -3.86
C HIS A 295 -6.48 -47.43 -3.24
N ASP A 296 -6.66 -47.52 -1.92
CA ASP A 296 -7.19 -46.43 -1.12
C ASP A 296 -6.18 -45.28 -1.22
N GLN A 297 -6.44 -44.37 -2.16
CA GLN A 297 -5.65 -43.16 -2.33
C GLN A 297 -5.88 -42.29 -1.10
N VAL A 298 -4.96 -42.38 -0.15
CA VAL A 298 -4.81 -41.40 0.94
C VAL A 298 -4.67 -40.03 0.27
N LYS A 299 -5.76 -39.26 0.28
CA LYS A 299 -5.76 -37.87 -0.22
C LYS A 299 -4.70 -37.11 0.56
N THR A 300 -3.62 -36.74 -0.12
CA THR A 300 -2.55 -35.96 0.49
C THR A 300 -3.11 -34.61 0.93
N GLN A 301 -2.54 -34.02 1.99
CA GLN A 301 -2.95 -32.70 2.50
C GLN A 301 -3.06 -31.64 1.40
N GLY A 302 -2.20 -31.71 0.37
CA GLY A 302 -2.22 -30.79 -0.77
C GLY A 302 -3.49 -30.85 -1.63
N ASP A 303 -4.20 -31.98 -1.67
CA ASP A 303 -5.46 -32.08 -2.41
C ASP A 303 -6.63 -31.46 -1.65
N LEU A 304 -6.59 -31.50 -0.32
CA LEU A 304 -7.57 -30.80 0.52
C LEU A 304 -7.45 -29.27 0.37
N ASP A 305 -6.22 -28.75 0.37
CA ASP A 305 -5.96 -27.32 0.22
C ASP A 305 -6.40 -26.80 -1.16
N LYS A 306 -6.20 -27.62 -2.21
CA LYS A 306 -6.70 -27.37 -3.56
C LYS A 306 -8.23 -27.28 -3.60
N VAL A 307 -8.93 -28.30 -3.10
CA VAL A 307 -10.41 -28.31 -3.08
C VAL A 307 -10.95 -27.11 -2.31
N LYS A 308 -10.32 -26.76 -1.18
CA LYS A 308 -10.65 -25.57 -0.40
C LYS A 308 -10.46 -24.30 -1.24
N LEU A 309 -9.34 -24.14 -1.94
CA LEU A 309 -9.06 -22.97 -2.77
C LEU A 309 -10.09 -22.75 -3.88
N VAL A 310 -10.55 -23.81 -4.59
CA VAL A 310 -11.63 -23.66 -5.59
C VAL A 310 -12.95 -23.28 -4.92
N ARG A 311 -13.25 -23.88 -3.78
CA ARG A 311 -14.48 -23.58 -3.04
C ARG A 311 -14.48 -22.11 -2.61
N ASP A 312 -13.39 -21.64 -2.04
CA ASP A 312 -13.22 -20.25 -1.63
C ASP A 312 -13.29 -19.31 -2.84
N LEU A 313 -12.72 -19.69 -3.98
CA LEU A 313 -12.79 -18.91 -5.23
C LEU A 313 -14.22 -18.74 -5.73
N LYS A 314 -15.08 -19.75 -5.55
CA LYS A 314 -16.49 -19.68 -5.92
C LYS A 314 -17.31 -18.89 -4.90
N ARG A 315 -17.05 -19.10 -3.61
CA ARG A 315 -17.77 -18.47 -2.50
C ARG A 315 -17.48 -16.97 -2.42
N ARG A 316 -16.20 -16.57 -2.45
CA ARG A 316 -15.74 -15.18 -2.37
C ARG A 316 -15.72 -14.52 -3.75
N ASN A 317 -16.89 -14.12 -4.22
CA ASN A 317 -17.09 -13.59 -5.57
C ASN A 317 -17.58 -12.12 -5.61
N LYS A 318 -17.67 -11.47 -4.46
CA LYS A 318 -18.00 -10.04 -4.34
C LYS A 318 -16.86 -9.29 -3.68
N ILE A 319 -16.68 -8.02 -4.02
CA ILE A 319 -15.72 -7.12 -3.39
C ILE A 319 -16.51 -6.19 -2.46
N ALA A 320 -16.16 -6.18 -1.18
CA ALA A 320 -16.68 -5.22 -0.22
C ALA A 320 -15.62 -4.14 0.05
N VAL A 321 -16.09 -2.91 0.26
CA VAL A 321 -15.28 -1.76 0.66
C VAL A 321 -15.74 -1.34 2.06
N TYR A 322 -14.80 -1.18 2.98
CA TYR A 322 -15.02 -0.82 4.37
C TYR A 322 -14.41 0.55 4.64
N ASN A 323 -15.16 1.44 5.29
CA ASN A 323 -14.64 2.73 5.74
C ASN A 323 -13.78 2.53 6.99
N LEU A 324 -12.52 2.93 6.93
CA LEU A 324 -11.62 2.89 8.08
C LEU A 324 -11.64 4.21 8.86
N GLY A 325 -12.07 5.30 8.24
CA GLY A 325 -12.16 6.60 8.87
C GLY A 325 -12.04 7.76 7.88
N THR A 326 -12.38 8.95 8.39
CA THR A 326 -12.10 10.22 7.73
C THR A 326 -11.14 11.01 8.59
N PHE A 327 -10.07 11.52 7.98
CA PHE A 327 -9.00 12.25 8.65
C PHE A 327 -8.93 13.65 8.08
N ASP A 328 -8.88 14.65 8.96
CA ASP A 328 -8.68 16.04 8.57
C ASP A 328 -7.20 16.40 8.65
N MET A 329 -6.60 16.78 7.52
CA MET A 329 -5.20 17.20 7.47
C MET A 329 -4.93 18.53 8.20
N GLN A 330 -5.97 19.27 8.59
CA GLN A 330 -5.83 20.45 9.44
C GLN A 330 -5.74 20.09 10.94
N ASP A 331 -6.09 18.87 11.31
CA ASP A 331 -6.04 18.39 12.70
C ASP A 331 -4.84 17.46 12.89
N SER A 332 -3.90 17.85 13.76
CA SER A 332 -2.68 17.07 14.03
C SER A 332 -2.97 15.67 14.58
N SER A 333 -4.02 15.52 15.40
CA SER A 333 -4.48 14.22 15.89
C SER A 333 -4.94 13.31 14.75
N SER A 334 -5.69 13.85 13.80
CA SER A 334 -6.15 13.14 12.61
C SER A 334 -4.98 12.75 11.69
N VAL A 335 -4.04 13.66 11.43
CA VAL A 335 -2.83 13.36 10.64
C VAL A 335 -2.01 12.25 11.28
N LEU A 336 -1.80 12.32 12.59
CA LEU A 336 -1.08 11.29 13.33
C LEU A 336 -1.80 9.93 13.27
N SER A 337 -3.12 9.92 13.45
CA SER A 337 -3.92 8.68 13.37
C SER A 337 -3.87 8.07 11.97
N TYR A 338 -3.94 8.90 10.93
CA TYR A 338 -3.76 8.47 9.54
C TYR A 338 -2.37 7.86 9.31
N TYR A 339 -1.34 8.52 9.84
CA TYR A 339 0.04 8.05 9.75
C TYR A 339 0.24 6.66 10.36
N LEU A 340 -0.23 6.46 11.60
CA LEU A 340 -0.12 5.18 12.30
C LEU A 340 -0.91 4.07 11.60
N LEU A 341 -2.08 4.40 11.03
CA LEU A 341 -2.83 3.46 10.20
C LEU A 341 -2.01 3.01 9.00
N MET A 342 -1.47 3.94 8.21
CA MET A 342 -0.67 3.58 7.04
C MET A 342 0.51 2.70 7.42
N ARG A 343 1.19 3.01 8.53
CA ARG A 343 2.30 2.21 9.02
C ARG A 343 1.90 0.76 9.33
N ASN A 344 0.79 0.55 10.01
CA ASN A 344 0.31 -0.82 10.26
C ASN A 344 -0.08 -1.55 8.98
N THR A 345 -0.65 -0.82 8.00
CA THR A 345 -0.94 -1.41 6.70
C THR A 345 0.33 -1.78 5.93
N ARG A 346 1.47 -1.14 6.21
CA ARG A 346 2.77 -1.53 5.68
C ARG A 346 3.26 -2.83 6.25
N ASP A 347 3.19 -2.99 7.56
CA ASP A 347 3.60 -4.23 8.21
C ASP A 347 2.73 -5.40 7.72
N LEU A 348 1.44 -5.13 7.48
CA LEU A 348 0.53 -6.05 6.82
C LEU A 348 0.94 -6.35 5.36
N ALA A 349 1.38 -5.35 4.59
CA ALA A 349 1.88 -5.54 3.23
C ALA A 349 3.09 -6.48 3.19
N ILE A 350 4.04 -6.29 4.10
CA ILE A 350 5.24 -7.14 4.24
C ILE A 350 4.84 -8.58 4.58
N LYS A 351 3.86 -8.77 5.46
CA LYS A 351 3.29 -10.09 5.76
C LYS A 351 2.68 -10.72 4.50
N TYR A 352 1.84 -9.99 3.76
CA TYR A 352 1.23 -10.46 2.53
C TYR A 352 2.25 -10.83 1.45
N GLN A 353 3.30 -10.03 1.29
CA GLN A 353 4.39 -10.31 0.35
C GLN A 353 5.06 -11.65 0.69
N LYS A 354 5.34 -11.94 1.97
CA LYS A 354 5.91 -13.21 2.42
C LYS A 354 4.98 -14.39 2.12
N GLU A 355 3.70 -14.26 2.42
CA GLU A 355 2.70 -15.31 2.15
C GLU A 355 2.57 -15.63 0.65
N ILE A 356 2.55 -14.59 -0.19
CA ILE A 356 2.51 -14.71 -1.66
C ILE A 356 3.79 -15.35 -2.18
N THR A 357 4.94 -14.94 -1.69
CA THR A 357 6.24 -15.50 -2.06
C THR A 357 6.34 -16.99 -1.68
N ALA A 358 5.75 -17.38 -0.56
CA ALA A 358 5.79 -18.75 -0.07
C ALA A 358 4.90 -19.72 -0.87
N SER A 359 3.74 -19.28 -1.36
CA SER A 359 2.72 -20.22 -1.88
C SER A 359 2.05 -19.85 -3.21
N SER A 360 2.30 -18.67 -3.78
CA SER A 360 1.59 -18.21 -4.99
C SER A 360 1.83 -19.07 -6.22
N ASN A 361 2.98 -19.74 -6.35
CA ASN A 361 3.28 -20.58 -7.51
C ASN A 361 2.27 -21.74 -7.61
N ILE A 362 2.13 -22.51 -6.53
CA ILE A 362 1.21 -23.65 -6.48
C ILE A 362 -0.25 -23.17 -6.60
N ARG A 363 -0.61 -22.09 -5.89
CA ARG A 363 -1.99 -21.57 -5.88
C ARG A 363 -2.43 -21.04 -7.25
N SER A 364 -1.60 -20.21 -7.90
CA SER A 364 -1.97 -19.59 -9.18
C SER A 364 -2.12 -20.60 -10.33
N ASN A 365 -1.25 -21.62 -10.39
CA ASN A 365 -1.40 -22.70 -11.37
C ASN A 365 -2.72 -23.45 -11.17
N TYR A 366 -3.05 -23.76 -9.92
CA TYR A 366 -4.29 -24.46 -9.62
C TYR A 366 -5.55 -23.61 -9.93
N ILE A 367 -5.50 -22.31 -9.65
CA ILE A 367 -6.58 -21.38 -10.04
C ILE A 367 -6.69 -21.30 -11.56
N TYR A 368 -5.57 -21.31 -12.28
CA TYR A 368 -5.56 -21.30 -13.74
C TYR A 368 -6.22 -22.56 -14.31
N ASP A 369 -5.90 -23.73 -13.75
CA ASP A 369 -6.51 -25.01 -14.16
C ASP A 369 -8.01 -25.05 -13.85
N ALA A 370 -8.42 -24.53 -12.69
CA ALA A 370 -9.81 -24.54 -12.25
C ALA A 370 -10.68 -23.47 -12.95
N ASN A 371 -10.13 -22.29 -13.20
CA ASN A 371 -10.83 -21.16 -13.79
C ASN A 371 -9.88 -20.21 -14.53
N PRO A 372 -9.52 -20.51 -15.79
CA PRO A 372 -8.58 -19.70 -16.56
C PRO A 372 -9.11 -18.29 -16.88
N LYS A 373 -10.42 -18.05 -16.72
CA LYS A 373 -11.03 -16.72 -16.95
C LYS A 373 -10.64 -15.69 -15.90
N VAL A 374 -10.17 -16.11 -14.73
CA VAL A 374 -9.65 -15.20 -13.69
C VAL A 374 -8.46 -14.37 -14.20
N PHE A 375 -7.77 -14.87 -15.24
CA PHE A 375 -6.60 -14.24 -15.85
C PHE A 375 -6.92 -13.51 -17.16
N ASP A 376 -8.18 -13.47 -17.58
CA ASP A 376 -8.61 -12.76 -18.81
C ASP A 376 -8.88 -11.29 -18.52
N TRP A 377 -7.81 -10.56 -18.24
CA TRP A 377 -7.89 -9.14 -17.97
C TRP A 377 -7.88 -8.38 -19.28
N TYR A 378 -8.60 -7.26 -19.32
CA TYR A 378 -8.51 -6.36 -20.45
C TYR A 378 -7.11 -5.74 -20.47
N ASN A 379 -6.40 -5.95 -21.58
CA ASN A 379 -5.18 -5.22 -21.89
C ASN A 379 -5.61 -4.01 -22.71
N PRO A 380 -5.50 -2.77 -22.20
CA PRO A 380 -5.71 -1.60 -23.04
C PRO A 380 -4.74 -1.71 -24.23
N PRO A 381 -5.20 -1.42 -25.46
CA PRO A 381 -4.29 -1.35 -26.60
C PRO A 381 -3.16 -0.40 -26.23
N GLU A 382 -1.92 -0.80 -26.57
CA GLU A 382 -0.77 0.09 -26.39
C GLU A 382 -1.13 1.45 -26.98
N PRO A 383 -0.89 2.56 -26.24
CA PRO A 383 -1.19 3.88 -26.76
C PRO A 383 -0.49 3.97 -28.10
N ALA A 384 -1.28 4.02 -29.19
CA ALA A 384 -0.76 3.96 -30.54
C ALA A 384 0.35 5.00 -30.59
N GLU A 385 1.60 4.53 -30.75
CA GLU A 385 2.79 5.39 -30.68
C GLU A 385 2.42 6.62 -31.45
N ALA A 386 2.19 7.73 -30.75
CA ALA A 386 1.63 8.91 -31.36
C ALA A 386 2.62 9.21 -32.46
N VAL A 387 2.24 8.95 -33.72
CA VAL A 387 3.16 8.96 -34.85
C VAL A 387 3.73 10.33 -34.76
N ARG A 388 4.97 10.43 -34.26
CA ARG A 388 5.64 11.70 -34.13
C ARG A 388 5.89 12.03 -35.58
N VAL A 389 4.95 12.77 -36.16
CA VAL A 389 5.11 13.40 -37.46
C VAL A 389 6.16 14.48 -37.20
N GLY A 390 7.40 14.02 -37.05
CA GLY A 390 8.55 14.86 -37.11
C GLY A 390 8.54 15.49 -38.51
N PRO A 391 8.83 16.79 -38.62
CA PRO A 391 9.00 17.40 -39.93
C PRO A 391 10.04 16.60 -40.71
N LYS A 392 9.69 16.18 -41.93
CA LYS A 392 10.58 15.46 -42.84
C LYS A 392 11.80 16.34 -43.16
N SER A 393 12.86 16.20 -42.40
CA SER A 393 14.19 16.65 -42.80
C SER A 393 14.91 15.46 -43.42
N SER A 394 14.95 15.45 -44.76
CA SER A 394 15.80 14.55 -45.51
C SER A 394 17.27 14.92 -45.27
N SER A 395 18.06 14.02 -44.70
CA SER A 395 19.50 14.01 -44.96
C SER A 395 20.10 12.67 -44.56
N SER A 396 20.60 11.98 -45.57
CA SER A 396 21.41 10.77 -45.49
C SER A 396 22.88 11.14 -45.32
N VAL A 397 23.51 11.01 -44.14
CA VAL A 397 24.97 10.87 -44.05
C VAL A 397 25.40 10.09 -42.80
N THR A 398 26.18 9.04 -43.08
CA THR A 398 27.25 8.35 -42.35
C THR A 398 27.80 8.95 -41.05
N SER A 399 27.95 8.06 -40.05
CA SER A 399 28.87 8.06 -38.90
C SER A 399 30.11 8.97 -38.99
N MET A 400 30.32 9.82 -37.98
CA MET A 400 31.65 10.04 -37.37
C MET A 400 31.57 10.77 -36.02
N GLN A 401 32.54 10.44 -35.16
CA GLN A 401 32.81 10.92 -33.81
C GLN A 401 33.17 12.42 -33.69
N CYS A 402 33.08 12.89 -32.44
CA CYS A 402 33.86 13.97 -31.75
C CYS A 402 33.18 15.33 -31.50
N ASN A 403 33.08 15.63 -30.20
CA ASN A 403 33.44 16.85 -29.45
C ASN A 403 32.86 18.25 -29.72
N ASP A 404 32.58 18.87 -28.56
CA ASP A 404 32.76 20.27 -28.13
C ASP A 404 31.93 21.41 -28.76
N ASN A 405 31.12 21.99 -27.86
CA ASN A 405 30.89 23.42 -27.61
C ASN A 405 30.88 24.38 -28.82
N HIS A 406 29.67 24.83 -29.18
CA HIS A 406 29.49 26.18 -29.70
C HIS A 406 28.11 26.74 -29.34
N TYR A 407 28.12 27.80 -28.53
CA TYR A 407 26.99 28.72 -28.31
C TYR A 407 26.92 29.65 -29.52
N ASP A 408 25.78 29.73 -30.19
CA ASP A 408 25.27 31.00 -30.72
C ASP A 408 23.80 30.95 -31.15
N SER A 409 23.11 32.00 -30.71
CA SER A 409 22.04 32.76 -31.38
C SER A 409 20.65 32.15 -31.60
N MET A 410 19.74 32.63 -30.73
CA MET A 410 18.35 33.08 -30.93
C MET A 410 17.74 32.97 -32.34
N ASP A 411 16.53 32.42 -32.41
CA ASP A 411 15.41 33.09 -33.08
C ASP A 411 14.07 32.72 -32.42
N GLU A 412 13.21 33.73 -32.40
CA GLU A 412 11.90 33.89 -31.77
C GLU A 412 10.90 32.75 -32.06
N LEU A 413 9.98 32.50 -31.12
CA LEU A 413 8.53 32.57 -31.39
C LEU A 413 7.70 32.49 -30.09
N ASP A 414 6.73 33.40 -30.02
CA ASP A 414 5.89 33.80 -28.89
C ASP A 414 5.08 32.70 -28.22
N SER A 415 5.04 32.72 -26.89
CA SER A 415 3.85 32.32 -26.12
C SER A 415 3.84 32.94 -24.73
N ASP A 416 2.82 33.76 -24.51
CA ASP A 416 2.56 34.58 -23.32
C ASP A 416 2.56 33.76 -22.02
N SER A 417 3.59 34.00 -21.20
CA SER A 417 3.72 33.46 -19.85
C SER A 417 3.75 34.62 -18.84
N TYR A 418 2.88 34.52 -17.85
CA TYR A 418 2.70 35.47 -16.75
C TYR A 418 4.01 35.70 -15.99
N SER A 419 4.40 36.97 -15.86
CA SER A 419 5.52 37.44 -15.06
C SER A 419 5.31 37.15 -13.56
N LEU A 420 6.18 36.31 -13.01
CA LEU A 420 6.58 36.36 -11.61
C LEU A 420 8.04 36.79 -11.61
N GLU A 421 8.30 37.98 -11.09
CA GLU A 421 9.65 38.45 -10.76
C GLU A 421 10.21 37.53 -9.66
N SER A 422 11.33 36.86 -9.96
CA SER A 422 12.12 36.12 -8.98
C SER A 422 13.56 36.49 -9.19
N ASP A 423 14.14 37.11 -8.16
CA ASP A 423 15.53 37.51 -8.10
C ASP A 423 16.46 36.29 -8.19
N ASN A 424 17.50 36.45 -9.01
CA ASN A 424 18.57 35.48 -9.18
C ASN A 424 19.54 35.53 -8.01
N GLU A 425 19.70 34.42 -7.29
CA GLU A 425 20.92 34.13 -6.54
C GLU A 425 21.48 32.79 -7.02
N SER A 426 22.66 32.86 -7.65
CA SER A 426 23.35 31.74 -8.29
C SER A 426 23.96 30.79 -7.26
N GLY A 427 23.44 29.56 -7.19
CA GLY A 427 24.06 28.41 -6.52
C GLY A 427 24.70 27.42 -7.50
N PRO A 428 25.68 26.60 -7.06
CA PRO A 428 26.54 25.83 -7.95
C PRO A 428 25.87 24.60 -8.57
N THR A 429 26.24 24.33 -9.83
CA THR A 429 25.79 23.24 -10.69
C THR A 429 26.17 21.86 -10.13
N LEU A 430 25.19 20.95 -9.99
CA LEU A 430 25.39 19.54 -9.66
C LEU A 430 25.59 18.67 -10.93
N PRO A 431 26.34 17.55 -10.84
CA PRO A 431 26.66 16.71 -11.98
C PRO A 431 25.50 15.81 -12.40
N SER A 432 25.45 15.57 -13.71
CA SER A 432 24.47 14.78 -14.45
C SER A 432 24.46 13.28 -14.09
N ASP A 433 23.24 12.72 -14.08
CA ASP A 433 22.91 11.32 -13.83
C ASP A 433 23.70 10.30 -14.65
N SER A 434 24.52 9.52 -13.96
CA SER A 434 24.85 8.15 -14.37
C SER A 434 25.09 7.30 -13.12
N ALA A 435 24.31 6.22 -12.98
CA ALA A 435 24.48 5.12 -12.04
C ALA A 435 24.92 5.50 -10.61
N ILE A 436 23.95 5.86 -9.75
CA ILE A 436 24.18 5.96 -8.30
C ILE A 436 24.31 4.53 -7.75
N ASP A 437 25.55 4.16 -7.42
CA ASP A 437 25.92 2.93 -6.73
C ASP A 437 25.41 3.00 -5.27
N GLU A 438 24.88 1.88 -4.73
CA GLU A 438 24.26 1.78 -3.40
C GLU A 438 25.18 2.22 -2.24
N THR A 439 26.49 2.34 -2.50
CA THR A 439 27.53 2.75 -1.56
C THR A 439 27.49 4.24 -1.19
N ASN A 440 26.83 5.11 -1.97
CA ASN A 440 26.80 6.56 -1.70
C ASN A 440 25.78 6.95 -0.60
N TRP A 441 24.78 6.11 -0.32
CA TRP A 441 23.73 6.46 0.64
C TRP A 441 24.20 6.45 2.10
N ASN A 442 25.12 5.55 2.46
CA ASN A 442 25.74 5.56 3.79
C ASN A 442 26.67 6.76 3.96
N GLU A 443 27.35 7.19 2.89
CA GLU A 443 28.19 8.38 2.92
C GLU A 443 27.36 9.67 3.07
N LEU A 444 26.20 9.74 2.40
CA LEU A 444 25.26 10.86 2.56
C LEU A 444 24.68 10.90 3.98
N ARG A 445 24.29 9.75 4.55
CA ARG A 445 23.80 9.63 5.93
C ARG A 445 24.86 10.07 6.94
N GLU A 446 26.10 9.62 6.78
CA GLU A 446 27.24 10.03 7.63
C GLU A 446 27.56 11.52 7.48
N LYS A 447 27.50 12.08 6.26
CA LYS A 447 27.71 13.52 6.01
C LYS A 447 26.63 14.39 6.64
N VAL A 448 25.37 13.97 6.61
CA VAL A 448 24.27 14.67 7.27
C VAL A 448 24.42 14.59 8.80
N HIS A 449 24.77 13.44 9.35
CA HIS A 449 25.07 13.31 10.78
C HIS A 449 26.27 14.16 11.22
N ALA A 450 27.35 14.18 10.43
CA ALA A 450 28.53 14.99 10.70
C ALA A 450 28.23 16.50 10.62
N PHE A 451 27.41 16.92 9.65
CA PHE A 451 26.96 18.31 9.52
C PHE A 451 26.11 18.76 10.72
N LEU A 452 25.18 17.91 11.17
CA LEU A 452 24.37 18.19 12.35
C LEU A 452 25.22 18.23 13.63
N ALA A 453 26.18 17.31 13.77
CA ALA A 453 27.12 17.30 14.89
C ALA A 453 28.04 18.54 14.90
N SER A 454 28.49 19.02 13.74
CA SER A 454 29.32 20.24 13.66
C SER A 454 28.56 21.52 13.97
N THR A 455 27.25 21.55 13.72
CA THR A 455 26.42 22.73 13.95
C THR A 455 26.02 22.87 15.43
N LEU A 456 26.01 21.77 16.18
CA LEU A 456 25.68 21.72 17.61
C LEU A 456 26.87 21.98 18.54
N LEU A 457 28.09 22.08 18.00
CA LEU A 457 29.33 22.28 18.77
C LEU A 457 29.80 23.74 18.86
N VAL A 458 29.08 24.69 18.25
CA VAL A 458 29.57 26.08 18.10
C VAL A 458 29.21 27.00 19.29
N ASP A 459 28.28 26.64 20.19
CA ASP A 459 27.81 27.58 21.23
C ASP A 459 28.18 27.20 22.69
N SER A 460 29.23 26.40 22.93
CA SER A 460 29.62 26.01 24.31
C SER A 460 30.97 26.56 24.83
N GLU A 461 31.62 27.48 24.14
CA GLU A 461 32.85 28.13 24.61
C GLU A 461 32.73 29.66 24.71
N GLU A 462 31.74 30.18 25.43
CA GLU A 462 31.83 31.57 25.94
C GLU A 462 30.97 31.80 27.19
N ALA A 463 31.24 31.08 28.27
CA ALA A 463 30.72 31.42 29.60
C ALA A 463 31.65 30.91 30.70
N ASN A 464 32.87 31.44 30.75
CA ASN A 464 33.70 31.41 31.95
C ASN A 464 34.55 32.66 31.98
N ASP A 465 34.01 33.74 32.56
CA ASP A 465 34.82 34.64 33.37
C ASP A 465 33.96 35.53 34.27
N THR A 466 34.48 35.74 35.48
CA THR A 466 34.06 36.70 36.53
C THR A 466 32.76 36.42 37.31
N ALA A 467 32.91 35.91 38.54
CA ALA A 467 32.70 36.71 39.77
C ALA A 467 32.95 35.86 41.03
N THR A 468 34.08 36.13 41.69
CA THR A 468 34.31 35.82 43.10
C THR A 468 33.57 36.82 43.98
N CYS A 469 32.63 36.36 44.81
CA CYS A 469 32.29 37.01 46.08
C CYS A 469 32.05 35.92 47.13
N GLU A 470 32.95 35.92 48.12
CA GLU A 470 32.77 35.24 49.40
C GLU A 470 31.71 35.96 50.25
N ASP A 471 31.42 35.30 51.37
CA ASP A 471 30.64 35.70 52.56
C ASP A 471 29.14 35.43 52.54
N ASP A 472 28.50 35.11 53.66
CA ASP A 472 28.80 34.41 54.91
C ASP A 472 27.42 34.40 55.63
N SER A 473 27.22 33.44 56.53
CA SER A 473 26.20 33.41 57.58
C SER A 473 24.73 33.11 57.21
N GLY A 474 24.13 32.22 58.00
CA GLY A 474 22.73 32.34 58.36
C GLY A 474 21.92 31.04 58.40
N GLU A 475 22.10 30.25 59.46
CA GLU A 475 21.10 29.32 59.96
C GLU A 475 19.71 29.99 60.03
N ASN A 476 18.65 29.30 59.58
CA ASN A 476 17.47 29.17 60.43
C ASN A 476 16.55 28.02 60.04
N ILE A 477 16.22 27.29 61.10
CA ILE A 477 15.28 26.21 61.27
C ILE A 477 13.86 26.74 61.10
N PHE A 478 13.00 26.08 60.32
CA PHE A 478 11.56 26.06 60.60
C PHE A 478 10.93 24.73 60.15
N GLN A 479 10.63 23.89 61.13
CA GLN A 479 9.62 22.84 61.03
C GLN A 479 8.23 23.49 60.99
N GLY A 480 7.38 23.04 60.07
CA GLY A 480 5.96 23.39 60.05
C GLY A 480 5.15 22.15 59.66
N GLU A 481 4.71 21.41 60.67
CA GLU A 481 3.60 20.45 60.57
C GLU A 481 2.35 21.17 60.04
N MET A 482 1.61 20.51 59.14
CA MET A 482 0.22 20.89 58.88
C MET A 482 -0.63 19.62 58.78
N GLN A 483 -1.37 19.37 59.85
CA GLN A 483 -2.49 18.44 59.93
C GLN A 483 -3.77 19.07 59.37
N MET A 484 -4.53 18.22 58.68
CA MET A 484 -6.00 18.15 58.53
C MET A 484 -6.86 19.42 58.60
N ILE A 485 -7.64 19.63 57.53
CA ILE A 485 -9.12 19.51 57.55
C ILE A 485 -9.55 18.68 56.35
#